data_AF-Q768S3-F1
#
_entry.id   AF-Q768S3-F1
#
_cell.length_a   1.000
_cell.length_b   1.000
_cell.length_c   1.000
_cell.angle_alpha   90.00
_cell.angle_beta   90.00
_cell.angle_gamma   90.00
#
_symmetry.space_group_name_H-M   'P 1'
#
loop_
_entity.id
_entity.type
_entity.pdbx_description
1 polymer ?
#
loop_
_entity_poly.entity_id
_entity_poly.type
_entity_poly.pdbx_seq_one_letter_code
_entity_poly.pdbx_strand_id
1 'polypeptide(L)'
;MNDWEIGGTQNKWVCPSDRHLHLRAQLKSGWSVRTATARSPTNSKAQTGSITAAEQEHIQKVLAKAEESKSKEQQRIGKMVDRLEKMRRRATGNGVTHCLLCHTEFGLLASKSYAAMCVDCRKYVCQRNCGVETTDVNQTTGKVETVFLCKICSEAREVLWKKSGAWFYKEMPEFQRPDDRLPYYVPVTTNGTLPNASSA
;
A
#
# COMPACT_ATOMS: atom_id res chain seq x y z
N MET A 1 -10.89 -33.81 9.34
CA MET A 1 -11.45 -33.75 10.71
C MET A 1 -12.95 -33.95 10.66
N ASN A 2 -13.41 -35.01 11.33
CA ASN A 2 -14.81 -35.41 11.36
C ASN A 2 -15.51 -34.73 12.55
N ASP A 3 -16.81 -34.49 12.44
CA ASP A 3 -17.62 -33.75 13.43
C ASP A 3 -17.56 -34.31 14.87
N TRP A 4 -17.21 -35.60 15.04
CA TRP A 4 -17.09 -36.22 16.35
C TRP A 4 -15.81 -35.83 17.12
N GLU A 5 -14.77 -35.34 16.44
CA GLU A 5 -13.55 -34.85 17.09
C GLU A 5 -13.77 -33.52 17.83
N ILE A 6 -14.82 -32.77 17.46
CA ILE A 6 -15.24 -31.51 18.10
C ILE A 6 -15.85 -31.76 19.50
N GLY A 7 -16.31 -33.00 19.77
CA GLY A 7 -16.92 -33.39 21.04
C GLY A 7 -15.95 -33.72 22.17
N GLY A 8 -14.66 -33.94 21.88
CA GLY A 8 -13.66 -34.37 22.87
C GLY A 8 -12.83 -33.25 23.49
N THR A 9 -12.91 -32.02 22.97
CA THR A 9 -12.09 -30.90 23.47
C THR A 9 -12.77 -30.21 24.65
N GLN A 10 -12.02 -29.90 25.71
CA GLN A 10 -12.54 -29.10 26.83
C GLN A 10 -12.76 -27.63 26.46
N ASN A 11 -12.25 -27.19 25.30
CA ASN A 11 -12.40 -25.81 24.83
C ASN A 11 -13.84 -25.54 24.42
N LYS A 12 -14.40 -24.41 24.86
CA LYS A 12 -15.77 -24.00 24.51
C LYS A 12 -15.92 -23.64 23.03
N TRP A 13 -14.81 -23.25 22.38
CA TRP A 13 -14.73 -22.86 20.98
C TRP A 13 -13.58 -23.61 20.31
N VAL A 14 -13.84 -24.14 19.12
CA VAL A 14 -12.82 -24.81 18.31
C VAL A 14 -12.81 -24.27 16.88
N CYS A 15 -11.67 -24.39 16.23
CA CYS A 15 -11.53 -24.11 14.81
C CYS A 15 -12.27 -25.21 14.01
N PRO A 16 -13.21 -24.87 13.13
CA PRO A 16 -13.88 -25.85 12.27
C PRO A 16 -12.90 -26.40 11.23
N SER A 17 -13.25 -27.54 10.61
CA SER A 17 -12.47 -28.04 9.46
C SER A 17 -12.46 -27.03 8.30
N ASP A 18 -11.44 -27.07 7.45
CA ASP A 18 -11.27 -26.13 6.32
C ASP A 18 -12.52 -26.02 5.42
N ARG A 19 -13.19 -27.15 5.17
CA ARG A 19 -14.46 -27.17 4.42
C ARG A 19 -15.56 -26.35 5.11
N HIS A 20 -15.68 -26.48 6.42
CA HIS A 20 -16.62 -25.70 7.21
C HIS A 20 -16.19 -24.24 7.33
N LEU A 21 -14.90 -23.95 7.50
CA LEU A 21 -14.35 -22.59 7.48
C LEU A 21 -14.73 -21.86 6.19
N HIS A 22 -14.56 -22.51 5.04
CA HIS A 22 -14.92 -21.95 3.74
C HIS A 22 -16.42 -21.60 3.64
N LEU A 23 -17.30 -22.54 4.02
CA LEU A 23 -18.74 -22.30 4.05
C LEU A 23 -19.11 -21.18 5.04
N ARG A 24 -18.48 -21.15 6.22
CA ARG A 24 -18.75 -20.13 7.23
C ARG A 24 -18.30 -18.73 6.79
N ALA A 25 -17.21 -18.62 6.05
CA ALA A 25 -16.75 -17.37 5.44
C ALA A 25 -17.77 -16.86 4.41
N GLN A 26 -18.28 -17.73 3.54
CA GLN A 26 -19.34 -17.38 2.60
C GLN A 26 -20.63 -16.92 3.31
N LEU A 27 -21.01 -17.62 4.38
CA LEU A 27 -22.20 -17.30 5.18
C LEU A 27 -21.97 -16.19 6.22
N LYS A 28 -20.75 -15.61 6.32
CA LYS A 28 -20.36 -14.63 7.33
C LYS A 28 -20.67 -15.05 8.78
N SER A 29 -20.58 -16.34 9.08
CA SER A 29 -20.97 -16.91 10.38
C SER A 29 -19.81 -17.06 11.37
N GLY A 30 -18.65 -16.45 11.09
CA GLY A 30 -17.48 -16.40 11.98
C GLY A 30 -16.52 -17.59 11.87
N TRP A 31 -15.39 -17.48 12.57
CA TRP A 31 -14.21 -18.36 12.39
C TRP A 31 -14.12 -19.54 13.36
N SER A 32 -15.06 -19.66 14.30
CA SER A 32 -15.07 -20.72 15.32
C SER A 32 -16.47 -21.30 15.52
N VAL A 33 -16.55 -22.51 16.08
CA VAL A 33 -17.81 -23.20 16.42
C VAL A 33 -17.81 -23.57 17.90
N ARG A 34 -18.98 -23.48 18.55
CA ARG A 34 -19.16 -23.93 19.93
C ARG A 34 -19.21 -25.46 20.00
N THR A 35 -18.44 -26.03 20.90
CA THR A 35 -18.46 -27.47 21.19
C THR A 35 -19.82 -27.90 21.72
N ALA A 36 -20.17 -29.18 21.55
CA ALA A 36 -21.48 -29.72 21.90
C ALA A 36 -21.83 -29.49 23.38
N THR A 37 -20.85 -29.59 24.27
CA THR A 37 -20.96 -29.31 25.72
C THR A 37 -21.42 -27.88 26.01
N ALA A 38 -21.07 -26.92 25.13
CA ALA A 38 -21.43 -25.51 25.27
C ALA A 38 -22.79 -25.14 24.65
N ARG A 39 -23.49 -26.07 23.99
CA ARG A 39 -24.84 -25.87 23.39
C ARG A 39 -25.98 -26.31 24.30
N SER A 40 -25.70 -26.86 25.49
CA SER A 40 -26.74 -27.39 26.38
C SER A 40 -27.68 -26.26 26.88
N PRO A 41 -29.02 -26.37 26.70
CA PRO A 41 -29.98 -25.31 27.01
C PRO A 41 -30.01 -24.89 28.49
N THR A 42 -29.55 -25.76 29.39
CA THR A 42 -29.52 -25.54 30.85
C THR A 42 -28.42 -24.57 31.29
N ASN A 43 -27.45 -24.24 30.43
CA ASN A 43 -26.35 -23.32 30.73
C ASN A 43 -26.55 -21.91 30.13
N SER A 44 -27.74 -21.64 29.58
CA SER A 44 -28.07 -20.43 28.81
C SER A 44 -28.31 -19.17 29.64
N LYS A 45 -28.30 -19.25 30.97
CA LYS A 45 -28.50 -18.10 31.89
C LYS A 45 -27.23 -17.56 32.52
N ALA A 46 -26.05 -18.09 32.21
CA ALA A 46 -24.81 -17.46 32.60
C ALA A 46 -24.50 -16.34 31.63
N GLN A 47 -24.81 -15.12 32.05
CA GLN A 47 -24.41 -13.81 31.53
C GLN A 47 -22.87 -13.75 31.34
N THR A 48 -22.34 -14.49 30.37
CA THR A 48 -20.90 -14.66 30.08
C THR A 48 -20.45 -13.83 28.89
N GLY A 49 -21.20 -12.78 28.55
CA GLY A 49 -21.11 -12.11 27.25
C GLY A 49 -20.70 -10.64 27.26
N SER A 50 -20.49 -10.01 28.41
CA SER A 50 -19.98 -8.63 28.46
C SER A 50 -18.47 -8.66 28.60
N ILE A 51 -17.76 -8.15 27.58
CA ILE A 51 -16.34 -7.79 27.69
C ILE A 51 -16.18 -6.96 28.97
N THR A 52 -15.33 -7.43 29.88
CA THR A 52 -15.06 -6.71 31.12
C THR A 52 -14.37 -5.37 30.82
N ALA A 53 -14.47 -4.39 31.71
CA ALA A 53 -13.79 -3.10 31.50
C ALA A 53 -12.28 -3.25 31.26
N ALA A 54 -11.63 -4.23 31.92
CA ALA A 54 -10.22 -4.55 31.72
C ALA A 54 -9.93 -5.15 30.33
N GLU A 55 -10.79 -6.07 29.84
CA GLU A 55 -10.66 -6.61 28.48
C GLU A 55 -10.94 -5.54 27.43
N GLN A 56 -11.91 -4.65 27.68
CA GLN A 56 -12.21 -3.53 26.80
C GLN A 56 -11.01 -2.58 26.68
N GLU A 57 -10.36 -2.24 27.80
CA GLU A 57 -9.13 -1.45 27.81
C GLU A 57 -8.02 -2.15 27.02
N HIS A 58 -7.88 -3.46 27.15
CA HIS A 58 -6.89 -4.23 26.39
C HIS A 58 -7.16 -4.18 24.87
N ILE A 59 -8.42 -4.34 24.46
CA ILE A 59 -8.83 -4.22 23.06
C ILE A 59 -8.54 -2.81 22.53
N GLN A 60 -8.83 -1.76 23.30
CA GLN A 60 -8.53 -0.38 22.93
C GLN A 60 -7.02 -0.17 22.72
N LYS A 61 -6.17 -0.74 23.60
CA LYS A 61 -4.70 -0.69 23.43
C LYS A 61 -4.24 -1.37 22.15
N VAL A 62 -4.84 -2.50 21.78
CA VAL A 62 -4.53 -3.21 20.53
C VAL A 62 -4.94 -2.39 19.31
N LEU A 63 -6.13 -1.79 19.33
CA LEU A 63 -6.61 -0.91 18.25
C LEU A 63 -5.71 0.32 18.09
N ALA A 64 -5.38 1.00 19.19
CA ALA A 64 -4.48 2.16 19.17
C ALA A 64 -3.10 1.81 18.58
N LYS A 65 -2.55 0.63 18.93
CA LYS A 65 -1.29 0.14 18.35
C LYS A 65 -1.43 -0.16 16.85
N ALA A 66 -2.55 -0.72 16.42
CA ALA A 66 -2.81 -1.00 15.01
C ALA A 66 -2.93 0.30 14.20
N GLU A 67 -3.63 1.30 14.73
CA GLU A 67 -3.74 2.65 14.15
C GLU A 67 -2.39 3.35 14.06
N GLU A 68 -1.57 3.27 15.12
CA GLU A 68 -0.20 3.80 15.10
C GLU A 68 0.63 3.15 13.98
N SER A 69 0.56 1.82 13.86
CA SER A 69 1.25 1.08 12.80
C SER A 69 0.76 1.50 11.41
N LYS A 70 -0.57 1.63 11.22
CA LYS A 70 -1.17 2.12 9.97
C LYS A 70 -0.65 3.52 9.63
N SER A 71 -0.62 4.43 10.59
CA SER A 71 -0.16 5.82 10.37
C SER A 71 1.31 5.89 9.96
N LYS A 72 2.18 5.07 10.57
CA LYS A 72 3.60 4.99 10.22
C LYS A 72 3.77 4.47 8.80
N GLU A 73 2.98 3.49 8.41
CA GLU A 73 3.02 2.94 7.06
C GLU A 73 2.52 3.94 6.00
N GLN A 74 1.42 4.64 6.28
CA GLN A 74 0.92 5.71 5.40
C GLN A 74 1.99 6.79 5.16
N GLN A 75 2.76 7.16 6.19
CA GLN A 75 3.85 8.13 6.06
C GLN A 75 5.03 7.57 5.26
N ARG A 76 5.35 6.28 5.44
CA ARG A 76 6.43 5.60 4.71
C ARG A 76 6.11 5.55 3.22
N ILE A 77 4.88 5.15 2.86
CA ILE A 77 4.40 5.16 1.47
C ILE A 77 4.41 6.59 0.93
N GLY A 78 3.92 7.56 1.69
CA GLY A 78 3.90 8.96 1.28
C GLY A 78 5.26 9.52 0.93
N LYS A 79 6.30 9.22 1.71
CA LYS A 79 7.69 9.61 1.39
C LYS A 79 8.20 8.98 0.08
N MET A 80 7.83 7.73 -0.20
CA MET A 80 8.23 7.07 -1.45
C MET A 80 7.53 7.69 -2.67
N VAL A 81 6.22 7.98 -2.56
CA VAL A 81 5.45 8.64 -3.61
C VAL A 81 5.97 10.06 -3.86
N ASP A 82 6.23 10.83 -2.81
CA ASP A 82 6.81 12.17 -2.90
C ASP A 82 8.18 12.17 -3.62
N ARG A 83 9.06 11.22 -3.28
CA ARG A 83 10.34 11.05 -3.99
C ARG A 83 10.13 10.79 -5.49
N LEU A 84 9.18 9.91 -5.85
CA LEU A 84 8.87 9.60 -7.24
C LEU A 84 8.33 10.83 -7.98
N GLU A 85 7.46 11.61 -7.35
CA GLU A 85 6.95 12.87 -7.92
C GLU A 85 8.06 13.90 -8.10
N LYS A 86 8.97 14.03 -7.13
CA LYS A 86 10.17 14.89 -7.25
C LYS A 86 11.08 14.44 -8.40
N MET A 87 11.20 13.14 -8.66
CA MET A 87 11.91 12.65 -9.86
C MET A 87 11.19 13.08 -11.14
N ARG A 88 9.86 12.98 -11.19
CA ARG A 88 9.05 13.44 -12.33
C ARG A 88 9.19 14.95 -12.57
N ARG A 89 9.09 15.77 -11.53
CA ARG A 89 9.22 17.24 -11.63
C ARG A 89 10.60 17.69 -12.10
N ARG A 90 11.65 16.94 -11.77
CA ARG A 90 13.04 17.23 -12.19
C ARG A 90 13.36 16.78 -13.63
N ALA A 91 12.47 16.03 -14.28
CA ALA A 91 12.67 15.60 -15.65
C ALA A 91 12.40 16.77 -16.61
N THR A 92 13.40 17.14 -17.41
CA THR A 92 13.36 18.34 -18.25
C THR A 92 13.35 18.05 -19.76
N GLY A 93 13.48 16.79 -20.17
CA GLY A 93 13.51 16.41 -21.58
C GLY A 93 12.14 16.09 -22.18
N ASN A 94 12.05 16.14 -23.51
CA ASN A 94 10.83 15.76 -24.23
C ASN A 94 10.68 14.24 -24.43
N GLY A 95 11.78 13.48 -24.34
CA GLY A 95 11.78 12.03 -24.53
C GLY A 95 11.65 11.61 -26.00
N VAL A 96 11.95 12.51 -26.95
CA VAL A 96 11.93 12.24 -28.39
C VAL A 96 13.29 12.57 -28.99
N THR A 97 13.64 13.85 -29.06
CA THR A 97 14.95 14.33 -29.54
C THR A 97 15.95 14.52 -28.40
N HIS A 98 15.46 14.66 -27.16
CA HIS A 98 16.25 14.81 -25.96
C HIS A 98 15.85 13.74 -24.93
N CYS A 99 16.81 13.29 -24.12
CA CYS A 99 16.56 12.36 -23.03
C CYS A 99 15.54 12.93 -22.05
N LEU A 100 14.45 12.18 -21.80
CA LEU A 100 13.36 12.60 -20.89
C LEU A 100 13.85 13.13 -19.53
N LEU A 101 14.89 12.50 -18.97
CA LEU A 101 15.36 12.82 -17.61
C LEU A 101 16.39 13.95 -17.57
N CYS A 102 17.50 13.84 -18.31
CA CYS A 102 18.63 14.78 -18.23
C CYS A 102 18.72 15.80 -19.37
N HIS A 103 17.75 15.81 -20.30
CA HIS A 103 17.72 16.72 -21.46
C HIS A 103 18.91 16.60 -22.44
N THR A 104 19.72 15.55 -22.34
CA THR A 104 20.80 15.32 -23.32
C THR A 104 20.23 15.02 -24.70
N GLU A 105 20.73 15.71 -25.73
CA GLU A 105 20.35 15.52 -27.13
C GLU A 105 20.72 14.13 -27.66
N PHE A 106 19.84 13.56 -28.48
CA PHE A 106 20.10 12.36 -29.27
C PHE A 106 20.38 12.77 -30.71
N GLY A 107 21.59 12.51 -31.21
CA GLY A 107 21.98 12.91 -32.56
C GLY A 107 23.29 12.27 -33.02
N LEU A 108 23.55 12.35 -34.33
CA LEU A 108 24.68 11.71 -35.00
C LEU A 108 26.06 12.20 -34.50
N LEU A 109 26.13 13.43 -33.98
CA LEU A 109 27.35 14.01 -33.42
C LEU A 109 27.44 13.88 -31.88
N ALA A 110 26.40 13.35 -31.23
CA ALA A 110 26.35 13.20 -29.79
C ALA A 110 27.08 11.92 -29.37
N SER A 111 28.39 12.02 -29.18
CA SER A 111 29.30 10.91 -28.87
C SER A 111 29.05 10.17 -27.54
N LYS A 112 28.01 10.51 -26.77
CA LYS A 112 27.87 10.06 -25.37
C LYS A 112 26.50 9.51 -24.96
N SER A 113 25.50 9.36 -25.82
CA SER A 113 24.16 8.92 -25.35
C SER A 113 23.38 8.10 -26.38
N TYR A 114 23.57 6.78 -26.36
CA TYR A 114 22.66 5.86 -27.05
C TYR A 114 21.26 5.99 -26.45
N ALA A 115 20.29 6.32 -27.30
CA ALA A 115 18.89 6.47 -26.93
C ALA A 115 18.23 5.10 -26.83
N ALA A 116 17.49 4.85 -25.75
CA ALA A 116 16.67 3.65 -25.61
C ALA A 116 15.28 4.00 -25.11
N MET A 117 14.28 3.29 -25.64
CA MET A 117 12.87 3.53 -25.34
C MET A 117 12.46 2.77 -24.08
N CYS A 118 11.87 3.48 -23.12
CA CYS A 118 11.25 2.85 -21.96
C CYS A 118 9.99 2.07 -22.36
N VAL A 119 9.87 0.82 -21.92
CA VAL A 119 8.69 -0.03 -22.20
C VAL A 119 7.40 0.58 -21.64
N ASP A 120 7.46 1.18 -20.44
CA ASP A 120 6.27 1.67 -19.74
C ASP A 120 5.75 3.00 -20.30
N CYS A 121 6.62 4.00 -20.43
CA CYS A 121 6.19 5.36 -20.81
C CYS A 121 6.42 5.69 -22.29
N ARG A 122 7.03 4.78 -23.07
CA ARG A 122 7.32 4.93 -24.51
C ARG A 122 8.13 6.18 -24.87
N LYS A 123 8.91 6.72 -23.91
CA LYS A 123 9.81 7.86 -24.10
C LYS A 123 11.27 7.41 -24.12
N TYR A 124 12.10 8.13 -24.86
CA TYR A 124 13.54 7.86 -24.96
C TYR A 124 14.34 8.46 -23.80
N VAL A 125 15.30 7.67 -23.31
CA VAL A 125 16.30 8.08 -22.30
C VAL A 125 17.69 7.60 -22.69
N CYS A 126 18.74 8.28 -22.20
CA CYS A 126 20.10 7.80 -22.39
C CYS A 126 20.34 6.53 -21.56
N GLN A 127 20.85 5.46 -22.20
CA GLN A 127 21.03 4.16 -21.54
C GLN A 127 21.90 4.23 -20.29
N ARG A 128 23.03 4.94 -20.38
CA ARG A 128 24.06 4.96 -19.32
C ARG A 128 23.58 5.60 -18.01
N ASN A 129 22.90 6.74 -18.09
CA ASN A 129 22.63 7.57 -16.91
C ASN A 129 21.17 7.58 -16.50
N CYS A 130 20.24 7.30 -17.42
CA CYS A 130 18.81 7.54 -17.23
C CYS A 130 17.95 6.28 -17.46
N GLY A 131 18.54 5.23 -18.05
CA GLY A 131 17.96 3.91 -18.20
C GLY A 131 18.33 2.94 -17.09
N VAL A 132 17.55 1.88 -16.99
CA VAL A 132 17.81 0.68 -16.17
C VAL A 132 17.30 -0.51 -16.96
N GLU A 133 18.12 -1.54 -17.09
CA GLU A 133 17.69 -2.85 -17.58
C GLU A 133 17.31 -3.72 -16.38
N THR A 134 16.12 -4.31 -16.43
CA THR A 134 15.59 -5.15 -15.35
C THR A 134 14.89 -6.36 -15.95
N THR A 135 14.51 -7.32 -15.12
CA THR A 135 13.75 -8.48 -15.55
C THR A 135 12.29 -8.32 -15.13
N ASP A 136 11.38 -8.76 -16.00
CA ASP A 136 9.96 -8.81 -15.72
C ASP A 136 9.39 -10.17 -16.14
N VAL A 137 8.33 -10.60 -15.47
CA VAL A 137 7.64 -11.84 -15.82
C VAL A 137 6.54 -11.49 -16.80
N ASN A 138 6.66 -12.01 -18.01
CA ASN A 138 5.63 -11.86 -19.01
C ASN A 138 4.35 -12.61 -18.57
N GLN A 139 3.25 -11.89 -18.40
CA GLN A 139 2.01 -12.44 -17.86
C GLN A 139 1.36 -13.49 -18.78
N THR A 140 1.62 -13.45 -20.10
CA THR A 140 1.03 -14.40 -21.04
C THR A 140 1.85 -15.67 -21.20
N THR A 141 3.18 -15.56 -21.15
CA THR A 141 4.09 -16.69 -21.39
C THR A 141 4.69 -17.26 -20.09
N GLY A 142 4.60 -16.55 -18.98
CA GLY A 142 5.22 -16.89 -17.70
C GLY A 142 6.75 -16.82 -17.71
N LYS A 143 7.36 -16.37 -18.82
CA LYS A 143 8.81 -16.31 -18.96
C LYS A 143 9.36 -15.02 -18.38
N VAL A 144 10.57 -15.12 -17.84
CA VAL A 144 11.34 -13.96 -17.40
C VAL A 144 12.00 -13.35 -18.64
N GLU A 145 11.67 -12.09 -18.92
CA GLU A 145 12.19 -11.34 -20.06
C GLU A 145 12.95 -10.12 -19.55
N THR A 146 14.01 -9.72 -20.26
CA THR A 146 14.72 -8.47 -19.98
C THR A 146 13.92 -7.31 -20.55
N VAL A 147 13.68 -6.30 -19.72
CA VAL A 147 12.94 -5.08 -20.06
C VAL A 147 13.77 -3.84 -19.73
N PHE A 148 13.68 -2.84 -20.59
CA PHE A 148 14.37 -1.57 -20.40
C PHE A 148 13.39 -0.48 -19.94
N LEU A 149 13.73 0.19 -18.85
CA LEU A 149 12.91 1.21 -18.22
C LEU A 149 13.70 2.49 -17.98
N CYS A 150 13.04 3.64 -18.01
CA CYS A 150 13.64 4.84 -17.43
C CYS A 150 13.66 4.74 -15.90
N LYS A 151 14.57 5.48 -15.25
CA LYS A 151 14.66 5.49 -13.77
C LYS A 151 13.35 5.87 -13.07
N ILE A 152 12.52 6.72 -13.67
CA ILE A 152 11.20 7.05 -13.11
C ILE A 152 10.26 5.85 -13.16
N CYS A 153 10.17 5.13 -14.29
CA CYS A 153 9.28 3.98 -14.42
C CYS A 153 9.77 2.80 -13.57
N SER A 154 11.08 2.57 -13.50
CA SER A 154 11.67 1.59 -12.59
C SER A 154 11.33 1.89 -11.13
N GLU A 155 11.52 3.13 -10.67
CA GLU A 155 11.13 3.54 -9.31
C GLU A 155 9.61 3.44 -9.10
N ALA A 156 8.81 3.80 -10.10
CA ALA A 156 7.35 3.67 -10.05
C ALA A 156 6.92 2.21 -9.86
N ARG A 157 7.55 1.25 -10.55
CA ARG A 157 7.23 -0.17 -10.34
C ARG A 157 7.54 -0.63 -8.92
N GLU A 158 8.69 -0.22 -8.40
CA GLU A 158 9.10 -0.56 -7.04
C GLU A 158 8.21 0.07 -5.96
N VAL A 159 7.90 1.36 -6.10
CA VAL A 159 7.08 2.10 -5.13
C VAL A 159 5.61 1.71 -5.23
N LEU A 160 5.05 1.75 -6.43
CA LEU A 160 3.61 1.59 -6.61
C LEU A 160 3.17 0.15 -6.45
N TRP A 161 3.95 -0.83 -6.92
CA TRP A 161 3.50 -2.22 -6.97
C TRP A 161 4.12 -3.13 -5.92
N LYS A 162 5.40 -2.98 -5.60
CA LYS A 162 6.10 -3.92 -4.69
C LYS A 162 6.12 -3.43 -3.25
N LYS A 163 6.76 -2.30 -2.98
CA LYS A 163 7.04 -1.82 -1.61
C LYS A 163 5.83 -1.28 -0.88
N SER A 164 4.80 -0.79 -1.58
CA SER A 164 3.55 -0.33 -0.98
C SER A 164 2.60 -1.47 -0.59
N GLY A 165 2.83 -2.69 -1.10
CA GLY A 165 1.87 -3.79 -0.97
C GLY A 165 0.68 -3.71 -1.94
N ALA A 166 0.66 -2.78 -2.91
CA ALA A 166 -0.44 -2.69 -3.86
C ALA A 166 -0.60 -3.95 -4.72
N TRP A 167 0.45 -4.76 -4.92
CA TRP A 167 0.33 -6.07 -5.57
C TRP A 167 -0.66 -7.01 -4.84
N PHE A 168 -0.79 -6.85 -3.52
CA PHE A 168 -1.70 -7.62 -2.67
C PHE A 168 -3.10 -7.01 -2.65
N TYR A 169 -3.21 -5.70 -2.37
CA TYR A 169 -4.49 -5.01 -2.28
C TYR A 169 -5.14 -4.68 -3.63
N LYS A 170 -4.40 -4.84 -4.73
CA LYS A 170 -4.79 -4.46 -6.11
C LYS A 170 -5.10 -2.97 -6.31
N GLU A 171 -4.86 -2.17 -5.29
CA GLU A 171 -4.97 -0.72 -5.29
C GLU A 171 -3.84 -0.09 -4.49
N MET A 172 -3.63 1.20 -4.67
CA MET A 172 -2.66 1.94 -3.88
C MET A 172 -3.23 2.19 -2.48
N PRO A 173 -2.55 1.73 -1.41
CA PRO A 173 -3.02 2.02 -0.06
C PRO A 173 -3.05 3.52 0.20
N GLU A 174 -3.91 3.94 1.14
CA GLU A 174 -3.90 5.31 1.66
C GLU A 174 -2.48 5.72 2.09
N PHE A 175 -2.10 6.96 1.81
CA PHE A 175 -0.83 7.51 2.25
C PHE A 175 -0.96 9.01 2.53
N GLN A 176 -0.12 9.51 3.43
CA GLN A 176 -0.05 10.93 3.77
C GLN A 176 1.21 11.52 3.15
N ARG A 177 1.09 12.55 2.30
CA ARG A 177 2.29 13.20 1.75
C ARG A 177 2.96 14.04 2.84
N PRO A 178 4.29 14.23 2.79
CA PRO A 178 4.98 15.07 3.76
C PRO A 178 4.45 16.52 3.81
N ASP A 179 4.03 17.08 2.67
CA ASP A 179 3.45 18.44 2.59
C ASP A 179 2.01 18.51 3.13
N ASP A 180 1.27 17.39 3.18
CA ASP A 180 -0.11 17.36 3.71
C ASP A 180 -0.14 17.52 5.24
N ARG A 181 1.03 17.58 5.90
CA ARG A 181 1.16 17.85 7.34
C ARG A 181 1.17 19.34 7.68
N LEU A 182 1.18 20.23 6.69
CA LEU A 182 1.04 21.66 6.93
C LEU A 182 -0.42 22.07 6.69
N PRO A 183 -1.19 22.45 7.73
CA PRO A 183 -2.40 23.21 7.50
C PRO A 183 -1.98 24.57 6.95
N TYR A 184 -2.22 24.79 5.66
CA TYR A 184 -2.13 26.06 4.93
C TYR A 184 -0.77 26.80 4.96
N TYR A 185 -0.05 26.73 3.84
CA TYR A 185 0.81 27.83 3.42
C TYR A 185 -0.07 28.97 2.91
N VAL A 186 -0.35 29.96 3.77
CA VAL A 186 -0.84 31.25 3.30
C VAL A 186 0.39 31.99 2.75
N PRO A 187 0.47 32.29 1.45
CA PRO A 187 1.57 33.09 0.94
C PRO A 187 1.51 34.46 1.62
N VAL A 188 2.62 34.86 2.24
CA VAL A 188 2.82 36.22 2.74
C VAL A 188 2.68 37.15 1.53
N THR A 189 1.55 37.84 1.44
CA THR A 189 1.43 38.99 0.55
C THR A 189 2.18 40.13 1.22
N THR A 190 3.23 40.58 0.55
CA THR A 190 3.85 41.87 0.80
C THR A 190 2.81 42.96 0.55
N ASN A 191 2.07 43.33 1.58
CA ASN A 191 1.56 44.68 1.86
C ASN A 191 0.75 44.61 3.16
N GLY A 192 1.29 45.25 4.20
CA GLY A 192 0.70 45.21 5.53
C GLY A 192 -0.66 45.88 5.56
N THR A 193 -1.72 45.11 5.83
CA THR A 193 -2.86 45.54 6.64
C THR A 193 -3.60 44.30 7.14
N LEU A 194 -3.72 44.14 8.45
CA LEU A 194 -4.55 43.11 9.08
C LEU A 194 -6.03 43.54 8.99
N PRO A 195 -6.96 42.70 8.51
CA PRO A 195 -8.36 42.88 8.85
C PRO A 195 -8.61 42.27 10.24
N ASN A 196 -8.86 43.17 11.19
CA ASN A 196 -9.51 42.87 12.45
C ASN A 196 -10.97 42.48 12.18
N ALA A 197 -11.43 41.35 12.72
CA ALA A 197 -12.85 41.14 12.99
C ALA A 197 -13.04 40.00 14.00
N SER A 198 -13.15 40.43 15.25
CA SER A 198 -13.83 39.74 16.33
C SER A 198 -15.28 39.40 15.97
N SER A 199 -15.77 38.30 16.52
CA SER A 199 -17.11 38.14 17.13
C SER A 199 -18.35 38.46 16.29
N ALA A 200 -19.03 37.40 15.82
CA ALA A 200 -20.46 37.14 16.00
C ALA A 200 -20.78 35.68 15.61
#